data_AF-A0A4Q2RUV4-F1
#
_entry.id   AF-A0A4Q2RUV4-F1
#
_cell.length_a   1.000
_cell.length_b   1.000
_cell.length_c   1.000
_cell.angle_alpha   90.00
_cell.angle_beta   90.00
_cell.angle_gamma   90.00
#
_symmetry.space_group_name_H-M   'P 1'
#
loop_
_entity.id
_entity.type
_entity.pdbx_description
1 polymer ?
#
loop_
_entity_poly.entity_id
_entity_poly.type
_entity_poly.pdbx_seq_one_letter_code
_entity_poly.pdbx_strand_id
1 'polypeptide(L)' 'MESTFIHVCLKTAGAPTEDGHEVGERWVCSCGDNFVYREGFNRGGYPEVGWWPAPAIPQPRSSGIRLFGPRKG' A
#
# COMPACT_ATOMS: atom_id res chain seq x y z
N MET A 1 -3.80 -9.90 24.96
CA MET A 1 -3.65 -8.45 24.74
C MET A 1 -3.34 -8.28 23.26
N GLU A 2 -4.35 -7.89 22.49
CA GLU A 2 -4.23 -7.65 21.05
C GLU A 2 -3.64 -6.24 20.91
N SER A 3 -2.32 -6.16 20.71
CA SER A 3 -1.62 -4.90 20.55
C SER A 3 -2.18 -4.21 19.30
N THR A 4 -3.03 -3.20 19.48
CA THR A 4 -3.40 -2.31 18.38
C THR A 4 -2.12 -1.57 18.01
N PHE A 5 -1.41 -2.07 16.99
CA PHE A 5 -0.21 -1.41 16.47
C PHE A 5 -0.65 -0.10 15.84
N ILE A 6 -0.67 0.97 16.64
CA ILE A 6 -0.77 2.33 16.12
C ILE A 6 0.60 2.58 15.49
N HIS A 7 0.71 2.33 14.19
CA HIS A 7 1.90 2.68 13.44
C HIS A 7 1.95 4.21 13.31
N VAL A 8 2.53 4.85 14.33
CA VAL A 8 2.79 6.29 14.31
C VAL A 8 3.99 6.51 13.39
N CYS A 9 3.77 6.60 12.07
CA CYS A 9 4.71 7.30 11.20
C CYS A 9 4.78 8.73 11.74
N LEU A 10 5.74 9.01 12.63
CA LEU A 10 6.10 10.37 13.01
C LEU A 10 6.25 11.15 11.71
N LYS A 11 5.50 12.25 11.55
CA LYS A 11 5.54 13.13 10.38
C LYS A 11 7.00 13.43 10.04
N THR A 12 7.57 12.66 9.13
CA THR A 12 8.91 12.92 8.62
C THR A 12 8.81 14.18 7.76
N ALA A 13 9.91 14.88 7.54
CA ALA A 13 9.90 16.12 6.76
C ALA A 13 9.36 15.94 5.31
N GLY A 14 9.25 14.70 4.82
CA GLY A 14 8.65 14.35 3.53
C GLY A 14 7.33 13.56 3.63
N ALA A 15 6.65 13.59 4.79
CA ALA A 15 5.32 13.03 4.91
C ALA A 15 4.33 13.92 4.13
N PRO A 16 3.44 13.33 3.32
CA PRO A 16 2.48 14.09 2.54
C PRO A 16 1.46 14.77 3.46
N THR A 17 0.95 15.90 3.00
CA THR A 17 -0.15 16.61 3.67
C THR A 17 -1.48 15.91 3.41
N GLU A 18 -2.54 16.31 4.12
CA GLU A 18 -3.88 15.75 3.87
C GLU A 18 -4.46 16.24 2.53
N ASP A 19 -4.03 17.42 2.09
CA ASP A 19 -4.54 18.11 0.91
C ASP A 19 -3.53 18.17 -0.24
N GLY A 20 -4.05 18.39 -1.45
CA GLY A 20 -3.24 18.68 -2.65
C GLY A 20 -2.73 17.47 -3.41
N HIS A 21 -3.29 16.28 -3.15
CA HIS A 21 -2.86 15.02 -3.73
C HIS A 21 -3.86 14.49 -4.76
N GLU A 22 -3.33 13.80 -5.78
CA GLU A 22 -4.17 13.17 -6.80
C GLU A 22 -4.56 11.75 -6.39
N VAL A 23 -5.79 11.35 -6.72
CA VAL A 23 -6.25 9.98 -6.47
C VAL A 23 -5.35 8.99 -7.22
N GLY A 24 -4.75 8.05 -6.49
CA GLY A 24 -3.77 7.09 -7.00
C GLY A 24 -2.32 7.45 -6.70
N GLU A 25 -2.04 8.64 -6.16
CA GLU A 25 -0.71 9.03 -5.70
C GLU A 25 -0.21 8.06 -4.63
N ARG A 26 1.08 7.70 -4.69
CA ARG A 26 1.70 6.71 -3.80
C ARG A 26 2.79 7.36 -2.98
N TRP A 27 2.83 7.00 -1.70
CA TRP A 27 3.88 7.42 -0.79
C TRP A 27 4.39 6.22 0.02
N VAL A 28 5.69 6.21 0.28
CA VAL A 28 6.36 5.19 1.10
C VAL A 28 6.91 5.86 2.34
N CYS A 29 6.40 5.46 3.51
CA CYS A 29 6.91 5.93 4.79
C CYS A 29 8.35 5.42 4.98
N SER A 30 9.17 6.16 5.72
CA SER A 30 10.56 5.76 5.99
C SER A 30 10.70 4.43 6.75
N CYS A 31 9.62 3.95 7.37
CA CYS A 31 9.56 2.62 7.99
C CYS A 31 9.40 1.47 6.97
N GLY A 32 9.09 1.78 5.70
CA GLY A 32 8.81 0.81 4.65
C GLY A 32 7.33 0.57 4.34
N ASP A 33 6.40 1.17 5.09
CA ASP A 33 4.97 1.08 4.81
C ASP A 33 4.57 1.89 3.57
N ASN A 34 3.62 1.35 2.81
CA ASN A 34 3.16 1.93 1.56
C ASN A 34 1.76 2.49 1.75
N PHE A 35 1.53 3.70 1.27
CA PHE A 35 0.25 4.39 1.32
C PHE A 35 -0.15 4.84 -0.08
N VAL A 36 -1.46 4.94 -0.30
CA VAL A 36 -2.04 5.46 -1.54
C VAL A 36 -3.11 6.49 -1.20
N TYR A 37 -3.10 7.62 -1.89
CA TYR A 37 -4.15 8.63 -1.77
C TYR A 37 -5.38 8.15 -2.56
N ARG A 38 -6.48 7.87 -1.86
CA ARG A 38 -7.70 7.35 -2.48
C ARG A 38 -8.94 7.63 -1.65
N GLU A 39 -10.10 7.37 -2.24
CA GLU A 39 -11.35 7.21 -1.51
C GLU A 39 -11.31 5.96 -0.61
N GLY A 40 -11.80 6.10 0.61
CA GLY A 40 -11.97 5.04 1.58
C GLY A 40 -13.08 5.36 2.57
N PHE A 41 -13.19 4.55 3.63
CA PHE A 41 -14.16 4.76 4.69
C PHE A 41 -13.43 4.96 6.01
N ASN A 42 -13.69 6.08 6.67
CA ASN A 42 -13.13 6.34 7.99
C ASN A 42 -13.71 5.39 9.04
N ARG A 43 -13.19 5.49 10.26
CA ARG A 43 -13.60 4.61 11.36
C ARG A 43 -15.10 4.72 11.69
N GLY A 44 -15.75 5.83 11.32
CA GLY A 44 -17.19 6.02 11.44
C GLY A 44 -18.01 5.42 10.29
N GLY A 45 -17.35 4.86 9.26
CA GLY A 45 -18.00 4.31 8.07
C GLY A 45 -18.41 5.36 7.05
N TYR A 46 -17.96 6.61 7.18
CA TYR A 46 -18.23 7.67 6.22
C TYR A 46 -17.19 7.68 5.10
N PRO A 47 -17.59 7.96 3.85
CA PRO A 47 -16.66 8.08 2.74
C PRO A 47 -15.74 9.29 2.96
N GLU A 48 -14.45 9.09 2.72
CA GLU A 48 -13.41 10.11 2.90
C GLU A 48 -12.26 9.87 1.91
N VAL A 49 -11.69 10.96 1.38
CA VAL A 49 -10.48 10.91 0.54
C VAL A 49 -9.28 11.18 1.44
N GLY A 50 -8.26 10.32 1.38
CA GLY A 50 -7.08 10.48 2.21
C GLY A 50 -6.00 9.45 1.93
N TRP A 51 -4.97 9.44 2.78
CA TRP A 51 -3.89 8.47 2.73
C TRP A 51 -4.30 7.16 3.40
N TRP A 52 -4.43 6.11 2.60
CA TRP A 52 -4.78 4.77 3.07
C TRP A 52 -3.63 3.80 2.89
N PRO A 53 -3.52 2.75 3.72
CA PRO A 53 -2.58 1.66 3.47
C PRO A 53 -2.76 1.13 2.04
N ALA A 54 -1.65 1.07 1.31
CA ALA A 54 -1.64 0.52 -0.03
C ALA A 54 -2.15 -0.93 0.06
N PRO A 55 -3.08 -1.32 -0.84
CA PRO A 55 -3.55 -2.69 -0.84
C PRO A 55 -2.35 -3.58 -1.14
N ALA A 56 -2.27 -4.74 -0.47
CA ALA A 56 -1.20 -5.69 -0.74
C ALA A 56 -1.21 -6.01 -2.24
N ILE A 57 -0.16 -5.61 -2.96
CA ILE A 57 0.00 -6.02 -4.35
C ILE A 57 0.15 -7.54 -4.29
N PRO A 58 -0.72 -8.32 -4.97
CA PRO A 58 -0.52 -9.75 -5.05
C PRO A 58 0.88 -9.96 -5.62
N GLN A 59 1.81 -10.49 -4.80
CA GLN A 59 3.11 -10.88 -5.33
C GLN A 59 2.82 -11.88 -6.45
N PRO A 60 3.38 -11.72 -7.65
CA PRO A 60 3.39 -12.82 -8.59
C PRO A 60 4.06 -13.97 -7.84
N ARG A 61 3.27 -14.99 -7.47
CA ARG A 61 3.85 -16.27 -7.08
C ARG A 61 4.75 -16.59 -8.25
N SER A 62 6.07 -16.62 -8.03
CA SER A 62 7.01 -17.05 -9.04
C SER A 62 6.61 -18.47 -9.41
N SER A 63 5.71 -18.57 -10.38
CA SER A 63 5.32 -19.79 -11.02
C SER A 63 6.44 -20.01 -12.00
N GLY A 64 7.49 -20.66 -11.52
CA GLY A 64 8.50 -21.30 -12.36
C GLY A 64 7.88 -22.43 -13.17
N ILE A 65 6.79 -22.16 -13.90
CA ILE A 65 6.27 -23.04 -14.92
C ILE A 65 7.15 -22.78 -16.14
N ARG A 66 8.21 -23.58 -16.24
CA ARG A 66 8.91 -23.80 -17.51
C ARG A 66 7.89 -24.42 -18.48
N LEU A 67 7.13 -23.61 -19.20
CA LEU A 67 6.23 -24.06 -20.28
C LEU A 67 6.98 -24.53 -21.54
N PHE A 68 8.29 -24.71 -21.46
CA PHE A 68 9.09 -25.33 -22.51
C PHE A 68 9.89 -26.47 -21.88
N GLY A 69 9.33 -27.68 -21.95
CA GLY A 69 10.10 -28.91 -21.75
C GLY A 69 11.18 -29.04 -22.83
N PRO A 70 12.23 -29.86 -22.61
CA PRO A 70 13.33 -30.00 -23.54
C PRO A 70 12.81 -30.51 -24.90
N ARG A 71 13.13 -29.79 -25.98
CA ARG A 71 12.98 -30.29 -27.35
C ARG A 71 13.83 -31.56 -27.45
N LYS A 72 13.20 -32.73 -27.64
CA LYS A 72 13.89 -33.92 -28.14
C LYS A 72 14.41 -33.61 -29.55
N GLY A 73 15.72 -33.68 -29.71
CA GLY A 73 16.37 -33.95 -30.99
C GLY A 73 16.43 -35.45 -31.25
#